data_AF-A0A1F5YTN4-F1
#
_entry.id   AF-A0A1F5YTN4-F1
#
_cell.length_a   1.000
_cell.length_b   1.000
_cell.length_c   1.000
_cell.angle_alpha   90.00
_cell.angle_beta   90.00
_cell.angle_gamma   90.00
#
_symmetry.space_group_name_H-M   'P 1'
#
loop_
_entity.id
_entity.type
_entity.pdbx_description
1 polymer ?
#
loop_
_entity_poly.entity_id
_entity_poly.type
_entity_poly.pdbx_seq_one_letter_code
_entity_poly.pdbx_strand_id
1 'polypeptide(L)'
;MQIAFSSYNYVEVLDSLTKMNNPGPRPDSTELMALVATYQTILEKSARMADAVDTLRDALEKLDSKTVDYRKKYPLFQRLEKELQERMVERQQIHEQYLEAKGSYDIKLKDWQTSAYKGFSDFKSSIIPEFQTKVELTDQDCMVKKLDLPYTRWWLHCETRKPGSANEKLIWEMEMPVGADSLMIILDESNAKVSKEML
;
A
#
# COMPACT_ATOMS: atom_id res chain seq x y z
N MET A 1 -4.37 6.03 -14.60
CA MET A 1 -4.96 5.23 -13.50
C MET A 1 -6.14 4.44 -14.06
N GLN A 2 -6.41 3.23 -13.60
CA GLN A 2 -7.52 2.42 -14.10
C GLN A 2 -8.74 2.61 -13.19
N ILE A 3 -9.88 3.01 -13.77
CA ILE A 3 -11.15 3.17 -13.05
C ILE A 3 -12.11 2.11 -13.55
N ALA A 4 -12.71 1.35 -12.63
CA ALA A 4 -13.75 0.38 -12.93
C ALA A 4 -15.12 0.92 -12.47
N PHE A 5 -16.09 0.88 -13.38
CA PHE A 5 -17.49 1.18 -13.10
C PHE A 5 -18.28 -0.12 -13.15
N SER A 6 -19.02 -0.47 -12.11
CA SER A 6 -19.88 -1.66 -12.04
C SER A 6 -21.33 -1.30 -11.76
N SER A 7 -22.29 -2.05 -12.31
CA SER A 7 -23.73 -1.85 -12.02
C SER A 7 -24.16 -2.39 -10.64
N TYR A 8 -23.20 -2.73 -9.79
CA TYR A 8 -23.42 -3.31 -8.47
C TYR A 8 -22.36 -2.78 -7.51
N ASN A 9 -22.72 -2.73 -6.23
CA ASN A 9 -21.79 -2.43 -5.16
C ASN A 9 -20.87 -3.63 -4.94
N TYR A 10 -19.61 -3.51 -5.36
CA TYR A 10 -18.62 -4.57 -5.27
C TYR A 10 -18.47 -5.08 -3.82
N VAL A 11 -18.39 -4.16 -2.85
CA VAL A 11 -18.20 -4.50 -1.44
C VAL A 11 -19.39 -5.23 -0.86
N GLU A 12 -20.61 -4.74 -1.09
CA GLU A 12 -21.82 -5.38 -0.56
C GLU A 12 -22.04 -6.79 -1.14
N VAL A 13 -21.71 -6.99 -2.42
CA VAL A 13 -21.78 -8.32 -3.05
C VAL A 13 -20.78 -9.27 -2.38
N LEU A 14 -19.53 -8.84 -2.20
CA LEU A 14 -18.52 -9.67 -1.52
C LEU A 14 -18.89 -9.96 -0.07
N ASP A 15 -19.44 -8.99 0.66
CA ASP A 15 -19.91 -9.17 2.04
C ASP A 15 -21.07 -10.16 2.12
N SER A 16 -22.00 -10.07 1.17
CA SER A 16 -23.15 -10.98 1.08
C SER A 16 -22.69 -12.41 0.80
N LEU A 17 -21.76 -12.59 -0.14
CA LEU A 17 -21.15 -13.89 -0.43
C LEU A 17 -20.36 -14.43 0.76
N THR A 18 -19.60 -13.57 1.46
CA THR A 18 -18.85 -13.98 2.65
C THR A 18 -19.78 -14.47 3.75
N LYS A 19 -20.90 -13.78 4.00
CA LYS A 19 -21.93 -14.21 4.97
C LYS A 19 -22.59 -15.53 4.57
N MET A 20 -22.91 -15.69 3.28
CA MET A 20 -23.56 -16.89 2.75
C MET A 20 -22.63 -18.11 2.78
N ASN A 21 -21.38 -17.94 2.36
CA ASN A 21 -20.42 -19.02 2.21
C ASN A 21 -19.70 -19.37 3.52
N ASN A 22 -19.72 -18.47 4.52
CA ASN A 22 -19.11 -18.63 5.83
C ASN A 22 -17.71 -19.30 5.78
N PRO A 23 -16.72 -18.65 5.13
CA PRO A 23 -15.39 -19.22 4.86
C PRO A 23 -14.52 -19.42 6.12
N GLY A 24 -15.04 -19.12 7.31
CA GLY A 24 -14.27 -19.02 8.54
C GLY A 24 -13.56 -17.67 8.68
N PRO A 25 -12.68 -17.51 9.68
CA PRO A 25 -12.01 -16.25 9.96
C PRO A 25 -11.07 -15.86 8.81
N ARG A 26 -11.11 -14.58 8.44
CA ARG A 26 -10.13 -14.03 7.51
C ARG A 26 -8.73 -14.16 8.10
N PRO A 27 -7.70 -14.52 7.31
CA PRO A 27 -6.33 -14.62 7.80
C PRO A 27 -5.89 -13.32 8.48
N ASP A 28 -5.20 -13.49 9.61
CA ASP A 28 -4.68 -12.39 10.39
C ASP A 28 -3.45 -11.76 9.74
N SER A 29 -3.41 -10.43 9.71
CA SER A 29 -2.30 -9.63 9.17
C SER A 29 -1.48 -8.95 10.28
N THR A 30 -1.76 -9.23 11.55
CA THR A 30 -1.10 -8.61 12.71
C THR A 30 0.41 -8.78 12.67
N GLU A 31 0.91 -9.96 12.30
CA GLU A 31 2.35 -10.23 12.15
C GLU A 31 2.99 -9.33 11.08
N LEU A 32 2.35 -9.19 9.92
CA LEU A 32 2.82 -8.29 8.86
C LEU A 32 2.87 -6.85 9.34
N MET A 33 1.84 -6.39 10.04
CA MET A 33 1.78 -5.04 10.59
C MET A 33 2.86 -4.80 11.64
N ALA A 34 3.16 -5.79 12.47
CA ALA A 34 4.24 -5.72 13.46
C ALA A 34 5.62 -5.63 12.80
N LEU A 35 5.85 -6.41 11.73
CA LEU A 35 7.07 -6.32 10.93
C LEU A 35 7.19 -4.94 10.27
N VAL A 36 6.11 -4.40 9.68
CA VAL A 36 6.06 -3.04 9.09
C VAL A 36 6.45 -1.98 10.11
N ALA A 37 5.88 -2.03 11.31
CA ALA A 37 6.19 -1.08 12.37
C ALA A 37 7.66 -1.19 12.83
N THR A 38 8.19 -2.42 12.92
CA THR A 38 9.59 -2.68 13.29
C THR A 38 10.55 -2.13 12.24
N TYR A 39 10.27 -2.39 10.95
CA TYR A 39 11.05 -1.89 9.83
C TYR A 39 11.09 -0.35 9.80
N GLN A 40 9.93 0.31 9.98
CA GLN A 40 9.85 1.77 10.05
C GLN A 40 10.70 2.34 11.20
N THR A 41 10.64 1.70 12.38
CA THR A 41 11.45 2.09 13.54
C THR A 41 12.95 1.97 13.26
N ILE A 42 13.38 0.92 12.56
CA ILE A 42 14.78 0.72 12.18
C ILE A 42 15.21 1.78 11.16
N LEU A 43 14.37 2.10 10.17
CA LEU A 43 14.65 3.15 9.18
C LEU A 43 14.84 4.52 9.85
N GLU A 44 13.93 4.92 10.73
CA GLU A 44 14.02 6.20 11.43
C GLU A 44 15.29 6.32 12.27
N LYS A 45 15.66 5.24 12.97
CA LYS A 45 16.90 5.20 13.77
C LYS A 45 18.14 5.22 12.89
N SER A 46 18.15 4.44 11.81
CA SER A 46 19.25 4.37 10.86
C SER A 46 19.51 5.70 10.17
N ALA A 47 18.46 6.44 9.81
CA ALA A 47 18.58 7.77 9.21
C ALA A 47 19.30 8.75 10.15
N ARG A 48 18.87 8.83 11.42
CA ARG A 48 19.53 9.70 12.41
C ARG A 48 20.98 9.30 12.68
N MET A 49 21.27 8.00 12.68
CA MET A 49 22.63 7.48 12.84
C MET A 49 23.51 7.81 11.63
N ALA A 50 22.98 7.68 10.41
CA ALA A 50 23.70 8.05 9.19
C ALA A 50 24.10 9.53 9.20
N ASP A 51 23.17 10.44 9.53
CA ASP A 51 23.46 11.87 9.64
C ASP A 51 24.59 12.16 10.66
N ALA A 52 24.59 11.45 11.79
CA ALA A 52 25.61 11.58 12.82
C ALA A 52 26.98 11.04 12.38
N VAL A 53 26.99 9.91 11.66
CA VAL A 53 28.20 9.30 11.08
C VAL A 53 28.80 10.24 10.04
N ASP A 54 27.98 10.79 9.14
CA ASP A 54 28.44 11.71 8.09
C ASP A 54 28.98 13.02 8.70
N THR A 55 28.29 13.58 9.70
CA THR A 55 28.78 14.77 10.43
C THR A 55 30.13 14.52 11.10
N LEU A 56 30.33 13.33 11.69
CA LEU A 56 31.61 12.96 12.31
C LEU A 56 32.69 12.69 11.27
N ARG A 57 32.36 12.08 10.13
CA ARG A 57 33.27 11.87 9.00
C ARG A 57 33.81 13.21 8.51
N ASP A 58 32.92 14.16 8.21
CA ASP A 58 33.29 15.51 7.77
C ASP A 58 34.18 16.25 8.79
N ALA A 59 33.91 16.05 10.08
CA ALA A 59 34.71 16.65 11.14
C ALA A 59 36.11 16.01 11.26
N LEU A 60 36.22 14.70 11.04
CA LEU A 60 37.48 13.96 11.06
C LEU A 60 38.34 14.26 9.84
N GLU A 61 37.75 14.41 8.66
CA GLU A 61 38.46 14.76 7.41
C GLU A 61 39.16 16.13 7.47
N LYS A 62 38.64 17.05 8.29
CA LYS A 62 39.21 18.39 8.51
C LYS A 62 40.33 18.40 9.56
N LEU A 63 40.57 17.30 10.26
CA LEU A 63 41.56 17.20 11.32
C LEU A 63 42.78 16.38 10.87
N ASP A 64 43.97 16.79 11.30
CA ASP A 64 45.16 15.94 11.15
C ASP A 64 45.05 14.74 12.11
N SER A 65 45.32 13.55 11.59
CA SER A 65 45.21 12.27 12.30
C SER A 65 46.09 12.16 13.56
N LYS A 66 47.11 13.02 13.70
CA LYS A 66 47.99 13.10 14.87
C LYS A 66 47.43 13.96 15.98
N THR A 67 46.38 14.75 15.72
CA THR A 67 45.79 15.64 16.73
C THR A 67 45.06 14.86 17.82
N VAL A 68 45.04 15.42 19.03
CA VAL A 68 44.30 14.84 20.17
C VAL A 68 42.80 14.77 19.87
N ASP A 69 42.26 15.75 19.16
CA ASP A 69 40.83 15.80 18.81
C ASP A 69 40.45 14.70 17.81
N TYR A 70 41.30 14.40 16.83
CA TYR A 70 41.09 13.26 15.94
C TYR A 70 41.03 11.95 16.73
N ARG A 71 42.02 11.71 17.61
CA ARG A 71 42.09 10.49 18.43
C ARG A 71 40.91 10.32 19.38
N LYS A 72 40.27 11.41 19.82
CA LYS A 72 39.06 11.37 20.65
C LYS A 72 37.79 11.08 19.83
N LYS A 73 37.67 11.66 18.64
CA LYS A 73 36.47 11.54 17.80
C LYS A 73 36.43 10.23 16.99
N TYR A 74 37.59 9.72 16.59
CA TYR A 74 37.68 8.53 15.74
C TYR A 74 37.05 7.26 16.35
N PRO A 75 37.25 6.93 17.65
CA PRO A 75 36.56 5.78 18.27
C PRO A 75 35.03 5.92 18.29
N LEU A 76 34.52 7.16 18.47
CA LEU A 76 33.08 7.43 18.42
C LEU A 76 32.52 7.21 17.01
N PHE A 77 33.25 7.67 15.99
CA PHE A 77 32.92 7.41 14.58
C PHE A 77 32.89 5.92 14.28
N GLN A 78 33.95 5.16 14.62
CA GLN A 78 34.00 3.72 14.38
C GLN A 78 32.87 2.96 15.06
N ARG A 79 32.51 3.35 16.30
CA ARG A 79 31.39 2.74 17.00
C ARG A 79 30.06 3.01 16.29
N LEU A 80 29.79 4.26 15.92
CA LEU A 80 28.54 4.62 15.24
C LEU A 80 28.44 4.02 13.84
N GLU A 81 29.55 3.95 13.09
CA GLU A 81 29.60 3.30 11.78
C GLU A 81 29.30 1.80 11.90
N LYS A 82 29.87 1.14 12.91
CA LYS A 82 29.56 -0.27 13.19
C LYS A 82 28.09 -0.48 13.58
N GLU A 83 27.56 0.34 14.48
CA GLU A 83 26.15 0.29 14.89
C GLU A 83 25.22 0.50 13.68
N LEU A 84 25.54 1.47 12.80
CA LEU A 84 24.78 1.71 11.58
C LEU A 84 24.80 0.48 10.65
N GLN A 85 25.96 -0.16 10.48
CA GLN A 85 26.08 -1.38 9.68
C GLN A 85 25.24 -2.53 10.25
N GLU A 86 25.27 -2.73 11.57
CA GLU A 86 24.44 -3.74 12.26
C GLU A 86 22.94 -3.47 12.04
N ARG A 87 22.52 -2.19 12.08
CA ARG A 87 21.12 -1.81 11.78
C ARG A 87 20.74 -2.06 10.32
N MET A 88 21.66 -1.87 9.37
CA MET A 88 21.40 -2.22 7.97
C MET A 88 21.18 -3.72 7.78
N VAL A 89 21.93 -4.56 8.52
CA VAL A 89 21.73 -6.02 8.53
C VAL A 89 20.39 -6.38 9.17
N GLU A 90 20.06 -5.79 10.32
CA GLU A 90 18.76 -5.99 10.99
C GLU A 90 17.60 -5.59 10.07
N ARG A 91 17.71 -4.45 9.38
CA ARG A 91 16.73 -4.01 8.39
C ARG A 91 16.50 -5.06 7.30
N GLN A 92 17.58 -5.62 6.77
CA GLN A 92 17.50 -6.65 5.73
C GLN A 92 16.82 -7.92 6.25
N GLN A 93 17.15 -8.36 7.46
CA GLN A 93 16.53 -9.52 8.10
C GLN A 93 15.02 -9.33 8.31
N ILE A 94 14.59 -8.15 8.79
CA ILE A 94 13.16 -7.85 8.95
C ILE A 94 12.43 -7.82 7.61
N HIS A 95 13.08 -7.30 6.55
CA HIS A 95 12.49 -7.31 5.21
C HIS A 95 12.32 -8.74 4.67
N GLU A 96 13.32 -9.61 4.86
CA GLU A 96 13.24 -11.03 4.47
C GLU A 96 12.13 -11.76 5.24
N GLN A 97 12.03 -11.55 6.56
CA GLN A 97 10.94 -12.09 7.39
C GLN A 97 9.57 -11.60 6.91
N TYR A 98 9.45 -10.33 6.52
CA TYR A 98 8.22 -9.78 5.97
C TYR A 98 7.84 -10.46 4.64
N LEU A 99 8.79 -10.67 3.73
CA LEU A 99 8.52 -11.34 2.46
C LEU A 99 8.03 -12.78 2.67
N GLU A 100 8.64 -13.51 3.59
CA GLU A 100 8.22 -14.87 3.94
C GLU A 100 6.81 -14.89 4.55
N ALA A 101 6.57 -14.05 5.57
CA ALA A 101 5.27 -13.94 6.21
C ALA A 101 4.19 -13.51 5.21
N LYS A 102 4.52 -12.60 4.28
CA LYS A 102 3.61 -12.11 3.25
C LYS A 102 3.24 -13.22 2.27
N GLY A 103 4.21 -14.02 1.82
CA GLY A 103 3.93 -15.17 0.97
C GLY A 103 2.96 -16.17 1.62
N SER A 104 3.18 -16.48 2.89
CA SER A 104 2.29 -17.35 3.67
C SER A 104 0.89 -16.74 3.85
N TYR A 105 0.82 -15.45 4.14
CA TYR A 105 -0.43 -14.71 4.26
C TYR A 105 -1.21 -14.68 2.94
N ASP A 106 -0.56 -14.39 1.83
CA ASP A 106 -1.19 -14.27 0.50
C ASP A 106 -1.80 -15.60 0.05
N ILE A 107 -1.13 -16.72 0.34
CA ILE A 107 -1.67 -18.08 0.07
C ILE A 107 -2.95 -18.29 0.90
N LYS A 108 -2.88 -18.08 2.22
CA LYS A 108 -4.04 -18.25 3.11
C LYS A 108 -5.19 -17.31 2.72
N LEU A 109 -4.87 -16.08 2.35
CA LEU A 109 -5.86 -15.08 1.94
C LEU A 109 -6.53 -15.52 0.64
N LYS A 110 -5.78 -16.01 -0.34
CA LYS A 110 -6.32 -16.51 -1.60
C LYS A 110 -7.24 -17.72 -1.40
N ASP A 111 -6.87 -18.66 -0.54
CA ASP A 111 -7.69 -19.82 -0.22
C ASP A 111 -8.99 -19.40 0.50
N TRP A 112 -8.87 -18.46 1.45
CA TRP A 112 -10.01 -17.86 2.12
C TRP A 112 -10.92 -17.14 1.13
N GLN A 113 -10.38 -16.30 0.24
CA GLN A 113 -11.14 -15.56 -0.79
C GLN A 113 -11.85 -16.50 -1.77
N THR A 114 -11.20 -17.59 -2.17
CA THR A 114 -11.81 -18.61 -3.05
C THR A 114 -13.06 -19.21 -2.40
N SER A 115 -13.00 -19.44 -1.09
CA SER A 115 -14.13 -19.94 -0.31
C SER A 115 -15.18 -18.84 -0.08
N ALA A 116 -14.75 -17.64 0.30
CA ALA A 116 -15.59 -16.49 0.65
C ALA A 116 -16.42 -16.02 -0.56
N TYR A 117 -15.78 -15.94 -1.72
CA TYR A 117 -16.35 -15.33 -2.93
C TYR A 117 -16.81 -16.38 -3.94
N LYS A 118 -17.01 -17.62 -3.49
CA LYS A 118 -17.57 -18.68 -4.32
C LYS A 118 -18.93 -18.22 -4.90
N GLY A 119 -19.08 -18.38 -6.22
CA GLY A 119 -20.26 -17.92 -6.96
C GLY A 119 -20.19 -16.48 -7.46
N PHE A 120 -19.15 -15.71 -7.12
CA PHE A 120 -18.97 -14.35 -7.63
C PHE A 120 -18.85 -14.30 -9.16
N SER A 121 -18.14 -15.25 -9.77
CA SER A 121 -18.02 -15.33 -11.23
C SER A 121 -19.37 -15.58 -11.90
N ASP A 122 -20.21 -16.43 -11.30
CA ASP A 122 -21.54 -16.75 -11.82
C ASP A 122 -22.50 -15.57 -11.64
N PHE A 123 -22.42 -14.88 -10.50
CA PHE A 123 -23.11 -13.60 -10.29
C PHE A 123 -22.72 -12.59 -11.37
N LYS A 124 -21.41 -12.38 -11.60
CA LYS A 124 -20.91 -11.43 -12.59
C LYS A 124 -21.35 -11.78 -14.01
N SER A 125 -21.35 -13.07 -14.38
CA SER A 125 -21.77 -13.52 -15.71
C SER A 125 -23.28 -13.45 -15.93
N SER A 126 -24.08 -13.49 -14.85
CA SER A 126 -25.54 -13.30 -14.91
C SER A 126 -25.98 -11.86 -15.21
N ILE A 127 -25.08 -10.90 -14.98
CA ILE A 127 -25.34 -9.49 -15.32
C ILE A 127 -25.26 -9.32 -16.83
N ILE A 128 -26.24 -8.62 -17.40
CA ILE A 128 -26.28 -8.29 -18.83
C ILE A 128 -24.95 -7.59 -19.22
N PRO A 129 -24.28 -7.99 -20.32
CA PRO A 129 -22.94 -7.50 -20.68
C PRO A 129 -22.78 -5.98 -20.67
N GLU A 130 -23.81 -5.24 -21.09
CA GLU A 130 -23.87 -3.77 -21.13
C GLU A 130 -23.77 -3.12 -19.74
N PHE A 131 -24.01 -3.88 -18.67
CA PHE A 131 -24.04 -3.43 -17.28
C PHE A 131 -22.93 -4.06 -16.41
N GLN A 132 -22.14 -5.00 -16.92
CA GLN A 132 -21.19 -5.78 -16.10
C GLN A 132 -20.10 -4.92 -15.44
N THR A 133 -19.16 -4.42 -16.24
CA THR A 133 -18.09 -3.54 -15.76
C THR A 133 -17.56 -2.75 -16.96
N LYS A 134 -17.50 -1.43 -16.83
CA LYS A 134 -16.82 -0.57 -17.80
C LYS A 134 -15.52 -0.08 -17.19
N VAL A 135 -14.42 -0.23 -17.93
CA VAL A 135 -13.10 0.21 -17.49
C VAL A 135 -12.72 1.42 -18.30
N GLU A 136 -12.32 2.49 -17.62
CA GLU A 136 -11.75 3.68 -18.24
C GLU A 136 -10.31 3.87 -17.76
N LEU A 137 -9.44 4.29 -18.69
CA LEU A 137 -8.07 4.68 -18.38
C LEU A 137 -8.02 6.20 -18.28
N THR A 138 -7.72 6.71 -17.09
CA THR A 138 -7.51 8.15 -16.90
C THR A 138 -6.03 8.52 -17.11
N ASP A 139 -5.84 9.73 -17.62
CA ASP A 139 -4.55 10.41 -17.70
C ASP A 139 -4.07 10.86 -16.30
N GLN A 140 -2.99 11.66 -16.27
CA GLN A 140 -2.36 12.15 -15.03
C GLN A 140 -3.26 13.10 -14.22
N ASP A 141 -4.31 13.65 -14.84
CA ASP A 141 -5.24 14.57 -14.18
C ASP A 141 -6.36 13.83 -13.44
N CYS A 142 -6.41 12.49 -13.53
CA CYS A 142 -7.42 11.63 -12.90
C CYS A 142 -8.87 12.04 -13.22
N MET A 143 -9.10 12.72 -14.35
CA MET A 143 -10.42 13.19 -14.76
C MET A 143 -11.06 12.26 -15.79
N VAL A 144 -12.33 11.90 -15.55
CA VAL A 144 -13.18 11.25 -16.56
C VAL A 144 -14.08 12.33 -17.17
N LYS A 145 -13.78 12.74 -18.42
CA LYS A 145 -14.46 13.86 -19.09
C LYS A 145 -15.79 13.48 -19.74
N LYS A 146 -15.96 12.22 -20.15
CA LYS A 146 -17.22 11.70 -20.70
C LYS A 146 -17.37 10.24 -20.33
N LEU A 147 -18.47 9.92 -19.67
CA LEU A 147 -18.77 8.60 -19.16
C LEU A 147 -20.17 8.19 -19.64
N ASP A 148 -20.21 7.50 -20.77
CA ASP A 148 -21.46 6.94 -21.30
C ASP A 148 -21.77 5.65 -20.53
N LEU A 149 -22.57 5.75 -19.47
CA LEU A 149 -23.12 4.62 -18.71
C LEU A 149 -24.64 4.58 -18.88
N PRO A 150 -25.24 3.40 -19.12
CA PRO A 150 -26.69 3.31 -19.20
C PRO A 150 -27.36 3.74 -17.87
N TYR A 151 -28.59 4.26 -17.99
CA TYR A 151 -29.38 4.85 -16.90
C TYR A 151 -29.78 3.82 -15.83
N THR A 152 -28.85 3.50 -14.93
CA THR A 152 -29.01 2.59 -13.79
C THR A 152 -28.10 3.03 -12.65
N ARG A 153 -28.11 2.35 -11.49
CA ARG A 153 -27.12 2.62 -10.43
C ARG A 153 -25.77 2.03 -10.81
N TRP A 154 -24.71 2.83 -10.62
CA TRP A 154 -23.33 2.43 -10.87
C TRP A 154 -22.46 2.72 -9.65
N TRP A 155 -21.42 1.93 -9.46
CA TRP A 155 -20.39 2.13 -8.45
C TRP A 155 -19.04 2.29 -9.14
N LEU A 156 -18.26 3.24 -8.65
CA LEU A 156 -16.87 3.43 -9.02
C LEU A 156 -15.99 2.69 -8.03
N HIS A 157 -15.05 1.90 -8.55
CA HIS A 157 -13.93 1.33 -7.82
C HIS A 157 -12.61 1.71 -8.50
N CYS A 158 -11.69 2.29 -7.74
CA CYS A 158 -10.38 2.71 -8.25
C CYS A 158 -9.30 2.61 -7.17
N GLU A 159 -8.07 2.28 -7.57
CA GLU A 159 -6.89 2.32 -6.72
C GLU A 159 -5.70 3.01 -7.40
N THR A 160 -4.91 3.74 -6.62
CA THR A 160 -3.63 4.30 -7.06
C THR A 160 -2.62 4.38 -5.93
N ARG A 161 -1.33 4.50 -6.26
CA ARG A 161 -0.28 4.81 -5.27
C ARG A 161 -0.38 6.27 -4.89
N LYS A 162 -0.24 6.57 -3.59
CA LYS A 162 -0.23 7.96 -3.12
C LYS A 162 1.02 8.67 -3.64
N PRO A 163 0.89 9.85 -4.28
CA PRO A 163 2.05 10.62 -4.72
C PRO A 163 3.01 10.91 -3.56
N GLY A 164 4.31 10.69 -3.77
CA GLY A 164 5.34 10.92 -2.74
C GLY A 164 5.40 9.86 -1.64
N SER A 165 4.56 8.84 -1.66
CA SER A 165 4.64 7.70 -0.75
C SER A 165 4.65 6.39 -1.52
N ALA A 166 5.77 5.68 -1.45
CA ALA A 166 5.91 4.41 -2.13
C ALA A 166 5.17 3.26 -1.37
N ASN A 167 4.82 3.51 -0.10
CA ASN A 167 4.19 2.53 0.81
C ASN A 167 2.68 2.73 0.97
N GLU A 168 2.07 3.77 0.39
CA GLU A 168 0.65 4.06 0.58
C GLU A 168 -0.15 3.90 -0.73
N LYS A 169 -1.36 3.36 -0.61
CA LYS A 169 -2.36 3.25 -1.66
C LYS A 169 -3.61 4.03 -1.27
N LEU A 170 -4.20 4.71 -2.24
CA LEU A 170 -5.50 5.37 -2.16
C LEU A 170 -6.52 4.49 -2.87
N ILE A 171 -7.67 4.27 -2.22
CA ILE A 171 -8.77 3.43 -2.73
C ILE A 171 -10.06 4.26 -2.70
N TRP A 172 -10.77 4.32 -3.83
CA TRP A 172 -12.08 4.97 -3.95
C TRP A 172 -13.17 3.94 -4.21
N GLU A 173 -14.25 4.03 -3.43
CA GLU A 173 -15.46 3.21 -3.56
C GLU A 173 -16.68 4.09 -3.35
N MET A 174 -17.38 4.45 -4.42
CA MET A 174 -18.49 5.41 -4.33
C MET A 174 -19.65 5.09 -5.28
N GLU A 175 -20.87 5.34 -4.81
CA GLU A 175 -22.08 5.28 -5.64
C GLU A 175 -22.13 6.49 -6.58
N MET A 176 -22.44 6.24 -7.83
CA MET A 176 -22.51 7.24 -8.89
C MET A 176 -23.96 7.71 -9.05
N PRO A 177 -24.23 9.03 -8.99
CA PRO A 177 -25.56 9.55 -9.28
C PRO A 177 -25.78 9.55 -10.79
N VAL A 178 -26.32 8.47 -11.34
CA VAL A 178 -26.52 8.34 -12.79
C VAL A 178 -27.91 8.86 -13.16
N GLY A 179 -27.94 10.06 -13.72
CA GLY A 179 -29.18 10.74 -14.15
C GLY A 179 -28.97 11.96 -15.05
N ALA A 180 -27.73 12.22 -15.49
CA ALA A 180 -27.37 13.35 -16.36
C ALA A 180 -26.48 12.87 -17.50
N ASP A 181 -26.57 13.53 -18.67
CA ASP A 181 -25.83 13.21 -19.90
C ASP A 181 -24.31 13.33 -19.77
N SER A 182 -23.81 13.93 -18.69
CA SER A 182 -22.40 14.02 -18.36
C SER A 182 -22.20 14.14 -16.85
N LEU A 183 -21.28 13.37 -16.29
CA LEU A 183 -20.90 13.42 -14.89
C LEU A 183 -19.39 13.64 -14.78
N MET A 184 -18.99 14.66 -14.00
CA MET A 184 -17.60 14.92 -13.65
C MET A 184 -17.29 14.29 -12.29
N ILE A 185 -16.22 13.52 -12.21
CA ILE A 185 -15.75 12.85 -11.00
C ILE A 185 -14.37 13.42 -10.65
N ILE A 186 -14.21 13.85 -9.41
CA ILE A 186 -12.93 14.30 -8.86
C ILE A 186 -12.50 13.29 -7.80
N LEU A 187 -11.37 12.63 -8.04
CA LEU A 187 -10.77 11.66 -7.13
C LEU A 187 -9.59 12.35 -6.42
N ASP A 188 -9.71 12.55 -5.11
CA ASP A 188 -8.67 13.17 -4.28
C ASP A 188 -8.47 12.40 -2.97
N GLU A 189 -7.53 12.84 -2.13
CA GLU A 189 -7.25 12.17 -0.85
C GLU A 189 -8.41 12.30 0.16
N SER A 190 -9.26 13.33 0.04
CA SER A 190 -10.35 13.59 0.99
C SER A 190 -11.49 12.57 0.85
N ASN A 191 -11.64 11.99 -0.33
CA ASN A 191 -12.63 10.95 -0.62
C ASN A 191 -12.02 9.56 -0.83
N ALA A 192 -10.73 9.38 -0.50
CA ALA A 192 -10.02 8.10 -0.58
C ALA A 192 -9.88 7.42 0.79
N LYS A 193 -9.88 6.09 0.79
CA LYS A 193 -9.38 5.27 1.89
C LYS A 193 -7.88 5.01 1.71
N VAL A 194 -7.08 5.23 2.74
CA VAL A 194 -5.62 5.00 2.71
C VAL A 194 -5.27 3.60 3.21
N SER A 195 -4.46 2.87 2.45
CA SER A 195 -3.87 1.57 2.81
C SER A 195 -2.34 1.64 2.83
N LYS A 196 -1.67 0.94 3.76
CA LYS A 196 -0.21 0.94 3.94
C LYS A 196 0.39 -0.43 3.61
N GLU A 197 1.53 -0.45 2.92
CA GLU A 197 2.28 -1.65 2.50
C GLU A 197 3.78 -1.48 2.77
N MET A 198 4.52 -2.57 2.98
CA MET A 198 5.99 -2.56 2.99
C MET A 198 6.50 -2.82 1.56
N LEU A 199 7.47 -2.01 1.10
CA LEU A 199 8.21 -2.23 -0.15
C LEU A 199 9.37 -3.19 0.04
#